data_AF-A0A9Q5QX96-F1
#
_entry.id   AF-A0A9Q5QX96-F1
#
_cell.length_a   1.000
_cell.length_b   1.000
_cell.length_c   1.000
_cell.angle_alpha   90.00
_cell.angle_beta   90.00
_cell.angle_gamma   90.00
#
_symmetry.space_group_name_H-M   'P 1'
#
loop_
_entity.id
_entity.type
_entity.pdbx_description
1 polymer ?
#
loop_
_entity_poly.entity_id
_entity_poly.type
_entity_poly.pdbx_seq_one_letter_code
_entity_poly.pdbx_strand_id
1 'polypeptide(L)'
;MKLSRTVLVTSLALTGTLIQSGVQAKPPTETYNGTKFTCVSQGNGNWATVGQRPGGTPITVITWTDAGSKYFGDNYTPQNRCRMVTPKFNRAVKQNGGRLKNVALIKGRVNNETVICVASTRSITGCNEQNFLFTLKPENSQKANEILAQLTGIGKLGSSAGVVKETTGRLQLELSEVLDQNDLKPRDSDKIRPPADSDRGFKL
;
A
#
# COMPACT_ATOMS: atom_id res chain seq x y z
N MET A 1 78.99 -11.05 -1.69
CA MET A 1 79.45 -12.22 -0.92
C MET A 1 78.25 -12.81 -0.18
N LYS A 2 78.10 -14.14 -0.25
CA LYS A 2 77.14 -14.94 0.53
C LYS A 2 77.40 -14.77 2.03
N LEU A 3 76.38 -14.94 2.86
CA LEU A 3 76.29 -16.09 3.77
C LEU A 3 74.91 -16.17 4.43
N SER A 4 74.16 -17.20 4.01
CA SER A 4 72.99 -17.74 4.69
C SER A 4 73.29 -18.09 6.14
N ARG A 5 72.31 -17.84 7.01
CA ARG A 5 72.14 -18.58 8.26
C ARG A 5 70.73 -19.16 8.27
N THR A 6 70.65 -20.45 7.97
CA THR A 6 69.46 -21.27 8.12
C THR A 6 69.26 -21.54 9.61
N VAL A 7 68.13 -21.10 10.17
CA VAL A 7 67.67 -21.56 11.49
C VAL A 7 66.47 -22.47 11.25
N LEU A 8 66.64 -23.76 11.50
CA LEU A 8 65.54 -24.72 11.57
C LEU A 8 64.71 -24.39 12.82
N VAL A 9 63.47 -23.96 12.61
CA VAL A 9 62.46 -23.94 13.67
C VAL A 9 61.53 -25.12 13.43
N THR A 10 61.64 -26.10 14.33
CA THR A 10 60.83 -27.32 14.38
C THR A 10 59.37 -26.98 14.65
N SER A 11 58.51 -27.31 13.70
CA SER A 11 57.05 -27.22 13.80
C SER A 11 56.51 -28.23 14.81
N LEU A 12 56.02 -27.76 15.97
CA LEU A 12 55.04 -28.53 16.74
C LEU A 12 53.66 -28.29 16.13
N ALA A 13 53.22 -29.22 15.29
CA ALA A 13 51.84 -29.28 14.85
C ALA A 13 50.96 -29.80 16.00
N LEU A 14 50.38 -28.89 16.78
CA LEU A 14 49.15 -29.21 17.50
C LEU A 14 48.00 -29.08 16.51
N THR A 15 47.62 -30.19 15.88
CA THR A 15 46.37 -30.30 15.12
C THR A 15 45.21 -30.26 16.11
N GLY A 16 44.80 -29.06 16.50
CA GLY A 16 43.51 -28.80 17.13
C GLY A 16 42.48 -28.50 16.05
N THR A 17 41.80 -29.53 15.55
CA THR A 17 40.69 -29.36 14.61
C THR A 17 39.48 -28.83 15.39
N LEU A 18 39.29 -27.52 15.42
CA LEU A 18 38.00 -26.95 15.82
C LEU A 18 37.02 -27.20 14.66
N ILE A 19 36.21 -28.24 14.78
CA ILE A 19 35.02 -28.42 13.94
C ILE A 19 34.05 -27.30 14.33
N GLN A 20 34.16 -26.16 13.67
CA GLN A 20 33.18 -25.10 13.78
C GLN A 20 31.98 -25.51 12.93
N SER A 21 31.10 -26.33 13.51
CA SER A 21 29.76 -26.60 12.99
C SER A 21 28.93 -25.33 13.07
N GLY A 22 29.25 -24.35 12.24
CA GLY A 22 28.39 -23.20 11.98
C GLY A 22 27.22 -23.68 11.14
N VAL A 23 26.20 -24.25 11.77
CA VAL A 23 24.86 -24.29 11.17
C VAL A 23 24.46 -22.83 11.01
N GLN A 24 24.72 -22.24 9.85
CA GLN A 24 24.20 -20.92 9.53
C GLN A 24 22.69 -21.10 9.39
N ALA A 25 21.99 -20.92 10.51
CA ALA A 25 20.54 -20.86 10.53
C ALA A 25 20.14 -19.79 9.51
N LYS A 26 19.60 -20.25 8.37
CA LYS A 26 18.89 -19.38 7.44
C LYS A 26 17.92 -18.57 8.32
N PRO A 27 17.99 -17.22 8.31
CA PRO A 27 17.08 -16.42 9.10
C PRO A 27 15.66 -16.92 8.81
N PRO A 28 14.83 -17.16 9.84
CA PRO A 28 13.50 -17.70 9.63
C PRO A 28 12.82 -16.82 8.59
N THR A 29 12.47 -17.41 7.45
CA THR A 29 11.55 -16.80 6.51
C THR A 29 10.20 -16.85 7.20
N GLU A 30 9.99 -15.92 8.13
CA GLU A 30 8.67 -15.57 8.68
C GLU A 30 7.74 -15.44 7.48
N THR A 31 6.84 -16.42 7.34
CA THR A 31 5.85 -16.39 6.26
C THR A 31 4.93 -15.23 6.59
N TYR A 32 5.19 -14.07 5.99
CA TYR A 32 4.39 -12.87 6.22
C TYR A 32 2.95 -13.16 5.77
N ASN A 33 2.09 -13.37 6.77
CA ASN A 33 0.67 -13.66 6.64
C ASN A 33 -0.18 -12.37 6.63
N GLY A 34 0.37 -11.26 6.11
CA GLY A 34 -0.33 -10.00 5.95
C GLY A 34 -0.67 -9.69 4.49
N THR A 35 -1.29 -8.52 4.26
CA THR A 35 -1.63 -8.03 2.91
C THR A 35 -0.34 -7.82 2.12
N LYS A 36 -0.25 -8.40 0.93
CA LYS A 36 0.88 -8.29 0.01
C LYS A 36 0.50 -7.45 -1.19
N PHE A 37 1.44 -6.65 -1.66
CA PHE A 37 1.32 -5.90 -2.91
C PHE A 37 2.33 -6.40 -3.93
N THR A 38 1.86 -6.56 -5.16
CA THR A 38 2.66 -7.01 -6.30
C THR A 38 2.55 -6.00 -7.44
N CYS A 39 3.65 -5.83 -8.16
CA CYS A 39 3.68 -5.05 -9.39
C CYS A 39 3.50 -6.00 -10.57
N VAL A 40 2.41 -5.86 -11.32
CA VAL A 40 2.05 -6.78 -12.41
C VAL A 40 1.85 -6.03 -13.72
N SER A 41 2.22 -6.65 -14.84
CA SER A 41 1.89 -6.15 -16.17
C SER A 41 0.41 -6.39 -16.46
N GLN A 42 -0.28 -5.40 -17.02
CA GLN A 42 -1.69 -5.51 -17.45
C GLN A 42 -1.83 -5.65 -18.98
N GLY A 43 -0.71 -5.73 -19.70
CA GLY A 43 -0.70 -5.64 -21.16
C GLY A 43 -0.81 -4.20 -21.68
N ASN A 44 -0.61 -4.01 -22.99
CA ASN A 44 -0.70 -2.71 -23.67
C ASN A 44 0.15 -1.60 -23.02
N GLY A 45 1.33 -1.94 -22.48
CA GLY A 45 2.23 -1.00 -21.80
C GLY A 45 1.81 -0.60 -20.38
N ASN A 46 0.62 -0.98 -19.91
CA ASN A 46 0.12 -0.63 -18.58
C ASN A 46 0.64 -1.59 -17.49
N TRP A 47 0.81 -1.04 -16.29
CA TRP A 47 1.26 -1.79 -15.11
C TRP A 47 0.34 -1.50 -13.94
N ALA A 48 0.28 -2.41 -12.97
CA ALA A 48 -0.57 -2.25 -11.81
C ALA A 48 0.13 -2.62 -10.50
N THR A 49 -0.13 -1.80 -9.48
CA THR A 49 0.06 -2.20 -8.08
C THR A 49 -1.21 -2.91 -7.63
N VAL A 50 -1.11 -4.21 -7.41
CA VAL A 50 -2.20 -5.10 -6.99
C VAL A 50 -1.98 -5.51 -5.54
N GLY A 51 -3.00 -5.35 -4.70
CA GLY A 51 -2.99 -5.78 -3.30
C GLY A 51 -3.79 -7.05 -3.10
N GLN A 52 -3.28 -7.98 -2.30
CA GLN A 52 -3.94 -9.24 -1.96
C GLN A 52 -3.85 -9.50 -0.46
N ARG A 53 -5.01 -9.73 0.18
CA ARG A 53 -5.08 -10.17 1.58
C ARG A 53 -4.86 -11.70 1.66
N PRO A 54 -4.40 -12.24 2.79
CA PRO A 54 -4.35 -13.69 2.98
C PRO A 54 -5.71 -14.33 2.70
N GLY A 55 -5.76 -15.33 1.81
CA GLY A 55 -7.00 -16.00 1.39
C GLY A 55 -7.96 -15.15 0.55
N GLY A 56 -7.64 -13.89 0.25
CA GLY A 56 -8.47 -13.00 -0.56
C GLY A 56 -8.08 -12.99 -2.03
N THR A 57 -8.99 -12.49 -2.87
CA THR A 57 -8.71 -12.22 -4.28
C THR A 57 -7.77 -11.01 -4.44
N PRO A 58 -6.89 -10.98 -5.46
CA PRO A 58 -6.08 -9.81 -5.78
C PRO A 58 -6.94 -8.64 -6.26
N ILE A 59 -6.61 -7.42 -5.83
CA ILE A 59 -7.34 -6.19 -6.15
C ILE A 59 -6.37 -5.16 -6.74
N THR A 60 -6.69 -4.62 -7.91
CA THR A 60 -5.91 -3.53 -8.49
C THR A 60 -6.10 -2.27 -7.66
N VAL A 61 -5.01 -1.71 -7.12
CA VAL A 61 -5.04 -0.51 -6.29
C VAL A 61 -4.67 0.72 -7.11
N ILE A 62 -3.64 0.60 -7.95
CA ILE A 62 -3.19 1.66 -8.85
C ILE A 62 -2.91 1.06 -10.22
N THR A 63 -3.46 1.66 -11.27
CA THR A 63 -3.06 1.43 -12.66
C THR A 63 -2.14 2.57 -13.12
N TRP A 64 -0.93 2.19 -13.52
CA TRP A 64 0.13 3.03 -14.06
C TRP A 64 0.04 3.00 -15.59
N THR A 65 0.06 4.18 -16.21
CA THR A 65 -0.20 4.34 -17.65
C THR A 65 0.84 5.26 -18.26
N ASP A 66 1.21 5.05 -19.51
CA ASP A 66 2.23 5.90 -20.17
C ASP A 66 1.90 7.39 -20.09
N ALA A 67 0.65 7.76 -20.37
CA ALA A 67 0.21 9.16 -20.31
C ALA A 67 0.32 9.79 -18.91
N GLY A 68 0.14 9.00 -17.85
CA GLY A 68 0.30 9.47 -16.47
C GLY A 68 1.77 9.52 -16.05
N SER A 69 2.52 8.50 -16.43
CA SER A 69 3.91 8.27 -16.08
C SER A 69 4.88 9.22 -16.79
N LYS A 70 4.63 9.55 -18.06
CA LYS A 70 5.45 10.44 -18.88
C LYS A 70 5.62 11.85 -18.28
N TYR A 71 4.65 12.32 -17.49
CA TYR A 71 4.76 13.61 -16.80
C TYR A 71 6.01 13.73 -15.92
N PHE A 72 6.44 12.62 -15.30
CA PHE A 72 7.58 12.61 -14.38
C PHE A 72 8.93 12.45 -15.11
N GLY A 73 8.93 12.32 -16.44
CA GLY A 73 10.11 12.10 -17.27
C GLY A 73 10.34 10.62 -17.62
N ASP A 74 11.27 10.38 -18.54
CA ASP A 74 11.43 9.08 -19.22
C ASP A 74 11.84 7.93 -18.28
N ASN A 75 12.49 8.25 -17.15
CA ASN A 75 12.86 7.26 -16.14
C ASN A 75 11.65 6.71 -15.37
N TYR A 76 10.50 7.37 -15.45
CA TYR A 76 9.29 7.02 -14.70
C TYR A 76 8.26 6.29 -15.57
N THR A 77 8.70 5.34 -16.40
CA THR A 77 7.78 4.44 -17.13
C THR A 77 6.76 3.78 -16.19
N PRO A 78 5.59 3.31 -16.69
CA PRO A 78 4.58 2.66 -15.86
C PRO A 78 5.14 1.49 -15.03
N GLN A 79 6.03 0.72 -15.64
CA GLN A 79 6.74 -0.37 -14.96
C GLN A 79 7.60 0.15 -13.80
N ASN A 80 8.38 1.21 -14.03
CA ASN A 80 9.27 1.76 -13.02
C ASN A 80 8.49 2.39 -11.88
N ARG A 81 7.44 3.18 -12.19
CA ARG A 81 6.50 3.74 -11.20
C ARG A 81 5.91 2.63 -10.33
N CYS A 82 5.39 1.58 -10.96
CA CYS A 82 4.86 0.41 -10.29
C CYS A 82 5.89 -0.26 -9.35
N ARG A 83 7.12 -0.46 -9.82
CA ARG A 83 8.22 -1.05 -9.04
C ARG A 83 8.71 -0.18 -7.89
N MET A 84 8.68 1.13 -8.02
CA MET A 84 9.06 2.08 -6.96
C MET A 84 8.01 2.18 -5.86
N VAL A 85 6.73 2.16 -6.24
CA VAL A 85 5.61 2.42 -5.32
C VAL A 85 5.17 1.15 -4.58
N THR A 86 5.16 0.00 -5.24
CA THR A 86 4.70 -1.28 -4.66
C THR A 86 5.44 -1.66 -3.35
N PRO A 87 6.78 -1.58 -3.26
CA PRO A 87 7.50 -1.88 -2.02
C PRO A 87 7.16 -0.93 -0.86
N LYS A 88 6.80 0.32 -1.16
CA LYS A 88 6.40 1.29 -0.14
C LYS A 88 5.05 0.92 0.49
N PHE A 89 4.10 0.43 -0.30
CA PHE A 89 2.84 -0.14 0.21
C PHE A 89 3.10 -1.38 1.09
N ASN A 90 3.97 -2.29 0.65
CA ASN A 90 4.35 -3.46 1.45
C ASN A 90 4.97 -3.08 2.80
N ARG A 91 5.88 -2.09 2.80
CA ARG A 91 6.48 -1.56 4.03
C ARG A 91 5.42 -0.95 4.95
N ALA A 92 4.54 -0.12 4.39
CA ALA A 92 3.46 0.53 5.15
C ALA A 92 2.57 -0.49 5.85
N VAL A 93 2.12 -1.53 5.14
CA VAL A 93 1.25 -2.56 5.74
C VAL A 93 2.02 -3.42 6.75
N LYS A 94 3.27 -3.80 6.44
CA LYS A 94 4.08 -4.58 7.39
C LYS A 94 4.27 -3.85 8.72
N GLN A 95 4.54 -2.54 8.67
CA GLN A 95 4.67 -1.69 9.86
C GLN A 95 3.36 -1.52 10.64
N ASN A 96 2.20 -1.74 10.01
CA ASN A 96 0.88 -1.60 10.61
C ASN A 96 0.20 -2.95 10.92
N GLY A 97 1.00 -3.98 11.23
CA GLY A 97 0.50 -5.29 11.67
C GLY A 97 -0.09 -6.14 10.55
N GLY A 98 0.29 -5.90 9.29
CA GLY A 98 -0.09 -6.75 8.16
C GLY A 98 -1.46 -6.45 7.54
N ARG A 99 -2.17 -5.41 8.00
CA ARG A 99 -3.54 -5.10 7.55
C ARG A 99 -3.64 -3.70 6.94
N LEU A 100 -4.20 -3.63 5.73
CA LEU A 100 -4.38 -2.36 5.02
C LEU A 100 -5.34 -1.39 5.73
N LYS A 101 -6.36 -1.90 6.46
CA LYS A 101 -7.33 -1.09 7.21
C LYS A 101 -6.70 -0.24 8.33
N ASN A 102 -5.48 -0.58 8.76
CA ASN A 102 -4.75 0.14 9.81
C ASN A 102 -3.78 1.18 9.22
N VAL A 103 -3.60 1.21 7.90
CA VAL A 103 -2.74 2.18 7.23
C VAL A 103 -3.58 3.43 6.95
N ALA A 104 -3.44 4.44 7.81
CA ALA A 104 -4.00 5.76 7.54
C ALA A 104 -3.16 6.43 6.45
N LEU A 105 -3.83 6.94 5.40
CA LEU A 105 -3.19 7.69 4.33
C LEU A 105 -3.52 9.17 4.47
N ILE A 106 -2.60 10.04 4.08
CA ILE A 106 -2.79 11.49 4.00
C ILE A 106 -2.21 12.02 2.69
N LYS A 107 -2.62 13.23 2.31
CA LYS A 107 -1.93 14.01 1.28
C LYS A 107 -1.01 15.05 1.92
N GLY A 108 0.02 15.46 1.20
CA GLY A 108 0.90 16.55 1.62
C GLY A 108 1.82 17.00 0.49
N ARG A 109 2.88 17.73 0.84
CA ARG A 109 3.90 18.17 -0.12
C ARG A 109 5.28 17.65 0.27
N VAL A 110 6.02 17.19 -0.72
CA VAL A 110 7.46 16.87 -0.63
C VAL A 110 8.10 17.47 -1.88
N ASN A 111 9.16 18.26 -1.70
CA ASN A 111 9.87 18.93 -2.81
C ASN A 111 8.92 19.70 -3.77
N ASN A 112 7.97 20.44 -3.20
CA ASN A 112 6.90 21.19 -3.90
C ASN A 112 5.90 20.35 -4.71
N GLU A 113 6.01 19.03 -4.73
CA GLU A 113 5.06 18.16 -5.39
C GLU A 113 3.98 17.65 -4.42
N THR A 114 2.76 17.43 -4.93
CA THR A 114 1.70 16.82 -4.13
C THR A 114 1.88 15.31 -4.06
N VAL A 115 1.91 14.76 -2.86
CA VAL A 115 2.17 13.33 -2.62
C VAL A 115 1.08 12.69 -1.77
N ILE A 116 0.94 11.37 -1.89
CA ILE A 116 0.19 10.51 -0.96
C ILE A 116 1.18 9.82 -0.02
N CYS A 117 0.90 9.83 1.28
CA CYS A 117 1.78 9.34 2.33
C CYS A 117 1.04 8.48 3.34
N VAL A 118 1.79 7.71 4.12
CA VAL A 118 1.27 7.07 5.33
C VAL A 118 1.29 8.08 6.46
N ALA A 119 0.16 8.23 7.16
CA ALA A 119 0.09 9.05 8.36
C ALA A 119 0.97 8.41 9.44
N SER A 120 1.89 9.19 10.01
CA SER A 120 2.65 8.74 11.16
C SER A 120 1.80 8.88 12.41
N THR A 121 1.60 7.78 13.15
CA THR A 121 1.01 7.84 14.50
C THR A 121 2.03 8.23 15.56
N ARG A 122 3.32 8.24 15.23
CA ARG A 122 4.44 8.51 16.15
C ARG A 122 4.97 9.94 16.06
N SER A 123 4.54 10.72 15.08
CA SER A 123 5.01 12.09 14.86
C SER A 123 3.94 12.94 14.17
N ILE A 124 3.78 14.21 14.60
CA ILE A 124 2.90 15.23 13.99
C ILE A 124 3.46 15.74 12.64
N THR A 125 4.58 15.19 12.17
CA THR A 125 5.15 15.55 10.86
C THR A 125 4.26 15.05 9.74
N GLY A 126 3.89 15.95 8.83
CA GLY A 126 3.20 15.63 7.58
C GLY A 126 4.04 14.75 6.64
N CYS A 127 3.73 14.82 5.35
CA CYS A 127 4.46 14.08 4.32
C CYS A 127 5.96 14.43 4.29
N ASN A 128 6.82 13.42 4.17
CA ASN A 128 8.26 13.53 4.02
C ASN A 128 8.81 12.36 3.18
N GLU A 129 10.12 12.37 2.93
CA GLU A 129 10.79 11.35 2.11
C GLU A 129 10.68 9.93 2.69
N GLN A 130 10.51 9.80 4.00
CA GLN A 130 10.44 8.51 4.69
C GLN A 130 9.04 7.89 4.62
N ASN A 131 7.98 8.71 4.62
CA ASN A 131 6.59 8.24 4.70
C ASN A 131 5.77 8.41 3.40
N PHE A 132 6.29 9.10 2.37
CA PHE A 132 5.56 9.22 1.11
C PHE A 132 5.56 7.92 0.29
N LEU A 133 4.39 7.59 -0.25
CA LEU A 133 4.18 6.44 -1.13
C LEU A 133 4.47 6.83 -2.58
N PHE A 134 3.81 7.87 -3.09
CA PHE A 134 3.97 8.30 -4.48
C PHE A 134 3.53 9.74 -4.70
N THR A 135 4.09 10.34 -5.75
CA THR A 135 3.75 11.68 -6.24
C THR A 135 2.57 11.65 -7.21
N LEU A 136 1.68 12.63 -7.08
CA LEU A 136 0.58 12.91 -8.00
C LEU A 136 1.02 13.90 -9.07
N LYS A 137 0.63 13.66 -10.32
CA LYS A 137 0.76 14.66 -11.38
C LYS A 137 -0.20 15.83 -11.14
N PRO A 138 0.01 17.01 -11.75
CA PRO A 138 -0.76 18.22 -11.46
C PRO A 138 -2.28 18.04 -11.59
N GLU A 139 -2.74 17.38 -12.65
CA GLU A 139 -4.20 17.20 -12.87
C GLU A 139 -4.83 16.31 -11.80
N ASN A 140 -4.07 15.36 -11.25
CA ASN A 140 -4.52 14.50 -10.16
C ASN A 140 -4.34 15.15 -8.79
N SER A 141 -3.40 16.10 -8.66
CA SER A 141 -3.17 16.84 -7.42
C SER A 141 -4.40 17.67 -7.04
N GLN A 142 -5.13 18.18 -8.04
CA GLN A 142 -6.41 18.85 -7.83
C GLN A 142 -7.49 17.92 -7.27
N LYS A 143 -7.36 16.61 -7.50
CA LYS A 143 -8.26 15.54 -7.04
C LYS A 143 -7.66 14.73 -5.90
N ALA A 144 -6.64 15.24 -5.22
CA ALA A 144 -5.90 14.47 -4.21
C ALA A 144 -6.80 13.94 -3.08
N ASN A 145 -7.85 14.68 -2.70
CA ASN A 145 -8.82 14.24 -1.70
C ASN A 145 -9.66 13.04 -2.19
N GLU A 146 -10.09 13.05 -3.45
CA GLU A 146 -10.86 11.96 -4.08
C GLU A 146 -10.00 10.70 -4.18
N ILE A 147 -8.75 10.84 -4.66
CA ILE A 147 -7.78 9.74 -4.74
C ILE A 147 -7.51 9.15 -3.35
N LEU A 148 -7.35 10.02 -2.34
CA LEU A 148 -7.14 9.58 -0.97
C LEU A 148 -8.35 8.81 -0.42
N ALA A 149 -9.56 9.31 -0.68
CA ALA A 149 -10.79 8.64 -0.30
C ALA A 149 -10.91 7.27 -0.98
N GLN A 150 -10.58 7.17 -2.27
CA GLN A 150 -10.62 5.92 -3.02
C GLN A 150 -9.64 4.88 -2.48
N LEU A 151 -8.38 5.27 -2.25
CA LEU A 151 -7.36 4.37 -1.66
C LEU A 151 -7.77 3.88 -0.27
N THR A 152 -8.33 4.78 0.55
CA THR A 152 -8.86 4.43 1.88
C THR A 152 -10.05 3.47 1.76
N GLY A 153 -10.93 3.70 0.78
CA GLY A 153 -12.05 2.83 0.43
C GLY A 153 -11.57 1.42 0.07
N ILE A 154 -10.59 1.28 -0.82
CA ILE A 154 -10.01 -0.02 -1.21
C ILE A 154 -9.47 -0.75 0.03
N GLY A 155 -8.83 -0.01 0.93
CA GLY A 155 -8.34 -0.52 2.21
C GLY A 155 -9.41 -1.14 3.10
N LYS A 156 -10.61 -0.55 3.12
CA LYS A 156 -11.75 -0.94 3.97
C LYS A 156 -12.68 -1.95 3.30
N LEU A 157 -13.11 -1.65 2.08
CA LEU A 157 -14.18 -2.35 1.35
C LEU A 157 -13.65 -3.34 0.31
N GLY A 158 -12.35 -3.29 -0.04
CA GLY A 158 -11.81 -4.15 -1.11
C GLY A 158 -12.25 -3.68 -2.49
N SER A 159 -12.54 -4.62 -3.41
CA SER A 159 -12.80 -4.33 -4.83
C SER A 159 -13.98 -3.39 -5.07
N SER A 160 -14.96 -3.42 -4.17
CA SER A 160 -16.16 -2.57 -4.21
C SER A 160 -15.88 -1.07 -4.09
N ALA A 161 -14.65 -0.66 -3.76
CA ALA A 161 -14.24 0.75 -3.73
C ALA A 161 -13.61 1.26 -5.04
N GLY A 162 -13.51 0.41 -6.07
CA GLY A 162 -12.98 0.78 -7.38
C GLY A 162 -11.44 0.87 -7.43
N VAL A 163 -10.90 1.32 -8.56
CA VAL A 163 -9.44 1.37 -8.84
C VAL A 163 -8.96 2.80 -9.11
N VAL A 164 -7.80 3.19 -8.57
CA VAL A 164 -7.16 4.48 -8.92
C VAL A 164 -6.39 4.33 -10.24
N LYS A 165 -6.67 5.19 -11.22
CA LYS A 165 -5.92 5.26 -12.48
C LYS A 165 -5.00 6.48 -12.48
N GLU A 166 -3.76 6.31 -12.90
CA GLU A 166 -2.78 7.41 -12.91
C GLU A 166 -3.18 8.55 -13.86
N THR A 167 -3.98 8.29 -14.89
CA THR A 167 -4.50 9.32 -15.82
C THR A 167 -5.75 10.00 -15.31
N THR A 168 -6.56 9.29 -14.53
CA THR A 168 -7.85 9.77 -14.05
C THR A 168 -7.93 9.46 -12.56
N GLY A 169 -7.84 10.50 -11.72
CA GLY A 169 -8.25 10.41 -10.30
C GLY A 169 -9.75 10.13 -10.10
N ARG A 170 -10.46 9.62 -11.10
CA ARG A 170 -11.88 9.31 -11.05
C ARG A 170 -12.08 7.91 -10.47
N LEU A 171 -12.90 7.88 -9.43
CA LEU A 171 -13.64 6.77 -8.89
C LEU A 171 -14.25 5.92 -10.03
N GLN A 172 -13.61 4.81 -10.42
CA GLN A 172 -14.29 3.76 -11.18
C GLN A 172 -14.92 2.79 -10.18
N LEU A 173 -16.03 3.21 -9.56
CA LEU A 173 -16.94 2.28 -8.91
C LEU A 173 -17.81 1.66 -10.01
N GLU A 174 -17.60 0.37 -10.28
CA GLU A 174 -18.70 -0.48 -10.74
C GLU A 174 -19.64 -0.64 -9.54
N LEU A 175 -20.48 0.38 -9.30
CA LEU A 175 -21.45 0.44 -8.19
C LEU A 175 -22.53 -0.65 -8.30
N SER A 176 -22.55 -1.39 -9.41
CA SER A 176 -23.40 -2.51 -9.75
C SER A 176 -23.31 -3.69 -8.78
N GLU A 177 -22.25 -3.80 -7.97
CA GLU A 177 -22.04 -4.96 -7.08
C GLU A 177 -22.19 -4.64 -5.58
N VAL A 178 -22.60 -3.41 -5.23
CA VAL A 178 -22.84 -2.97 -3.84
C VAL A 178 -24.33 -2.97 -3.47
N LEU A 179 -25.23 -3.22 -4.42
CA LEU A 179 -26.68 -3.22 -4.14
C LEU A 179 -27.33 -4.60 -3.97
N ASP A 180 -26.59 -5.71 -4.13
CA ASP A 180 -27.15 -7.06 -3.93
C ASP A 180 -26.82 -7.68 -2.56
N GLN A 181 -26.70 -6.84 -1.53
CA GLN A 181 -26.78 -7.28 -0.13
C GLN A 181 -27.63 -6.29 0.66
N ASN A 182 -28.93 -6.30 0.40
CA ASN A 182 -29.99 -6.13 1.41
C ASN A 182 -31.33 -6.51 0.79
N ASP A 183 -31.45 -7.76 0.35
CA ASP A 183 -32.75 -8.42 0.15
C ASP A 183 -33.34 -8.83 1.52
N LEU A 184 -33.40 -7.85 2.44
CA LEU A 184 -34.23 -7.93 3.63
C LEU A 184 -35.56 -7.29 3.28
N LYS A 185 -36.47 -8.14 2.80
CA LYS A 185 -37.91 -7.87 2.68
C LYS A 185 -38.39 -6.92 3.79
N PRO A 186 -39.02 -5.79 3.45
CA PRO A 186 -39.85 -5.07 4.42
C PRO A 186 -40.93 -6.02 4.91
N ARG A 187 -40.84 -6.43 6.19
CA ARG A 187 -41.96 -7.03 6.88
C ARG A 187 -43.00 -5.93 7.06
N ASP A 188 -44.12 -6.15 6.40
CA ASP A 188 -45.43 -5.59 6.65
C ASP A 188 -45.63 -5.18 8.12
N SER A 189 -45.91 -3.89 8.33
CA SER A 189 -46.56 -3.34 9.53
C SER A 189 -47.12 -1.98 9.16
N ASP A 190 -48.09 -2.01 8.27
CA ASP A 190 -49.02 -0.93 8.04
C ASP A 190 -50.05 -0.90 9.20
N LYS A 191 -49.83 -0.02 10.19
CA LYS A 191 -50.85 0.76 10.92
C LYS A 191 -50.24 1.44 12.15
N ILE A 192 -49.98 2.74 12.02
CA ILE A 192 -50.05 3.65 13.16
C ILE A 192 -51.21 4.60 12.88
N ARG A 193 -52.34 4.39 13.55
CA ARG A 193 -53.41 5.40 13.66
C ARG A 193 -52.81 6.63 14.37
N PRO A 194 -53.04 7.86 13.88
CA PRO A 194 -52.66 9.04 14.64
C PRO A 194 -53.57 9.16 15.88
N PRO A 195 -53.02 9.38 17.09
CA PRO A 195 -53.81 9.94 18.17
C PRO A 195 -53.99 11.44 17.98
N ALA A 196 -55.17 11.90 18.36
CA ALA A 196 -55.68 13.25 18.27
C ALA A 196 -54.84 14.26 19.07
N ASP A 197 -54.78 15.48 18.53
CA ASP A 197 -54.84 16.78 19.21
C ASP A 197 -54.05 16.96 20.51
N SER A 198 -52.99 17.78 20.47
CA SER A 198 -52.75 18.78 21.51
C SER A 198 -51.75 19.85 21.06
N ASP A 199 -52.24 21.07 21.01
CA ASP A 199 -51.52 22.34 21.13
C ASP A 199 -50.19 22.25 21.90
N ARG A 200 -49.11 22.76 21.29
CA ARG A 200 -48.18 23.76 21.85
C ARG A 200 -46.96 23.92 20.94
N GLY A 201 -46.80 25.14 20.43
CA GLY A 201 -45.68 25.50 19.57
C GLY A 201 -44.34 25.55 20.29
N PHE A 202 -43.27 25.59 19.49
CA PHE A 202 -42.07 26.35 19.78
C PHE A 202 -41.38 26.74 18.47
N LYS A 203 -41.24 28.05 18.27
CA LYS A 203 -40.24 28.64 17.37
C LYS A 203 -38.87 28.47 18.03
N LEU A 204 -37.88 28.06 17.25
CA LEU A 204 -36.59 28.74 17.02
C LEU A 204 -35.92 28.09 15.81
#